data_AF-A0A7S2AYP8-F1
#
_entry.id   AF-A0A7S2AYP8-F1
#
_cell.length_a   1.000
_cell.length_b   1.000
_cell.length_c   1.000
_cell.angle_alpha   90.00
_cell.angle_beta   90.00
_cell.angle_gamma   90.00
#
_symmetry.space_group_name_H-M   'P 1'
#
loop_
_entity.id
_entity.type
_entity.pdbx_description
1 polymer ?
#
loop_
_entity_poly.entity_id
_entity_poly.type
_entity_poly.pdbx_seq_one_letter_code
_entity_poly.pdbx_strand_id
1 'polypeptide(L)'
;DDADEDDENSYGFIDLTPDDLAQPGFIGDTMTLESSHVLASSHRSERTYSNDKGYFTIAEVVQAIIKFELVDRPKCSPYGCIDESHIYFEGLEPNEMNDAFTIAWSAM
;
A
#
# COMPACT_ATOMS: atom_id res chain seq x y z
N ASP A 1 19.45 -0.43 39.99
CA ASP A 1 19.43 0.43 38.80
C ASP A 1 18.99 -0.43 37.62
N ASP A 2 17.69 -0.70 37.60
CA ASP A 2 16.98 -1.26 36.45
C ASP A 2 16.81 -0.11 35.45
N ALA A 3 17.53 -0.20 34.33
CA ALA A 3 17.28 0.66 33.18
C ALA A 3 16.18 -0.02 32.37
N ASP A 4 14.94 0.43 32.57
CA ASP A 4 13.85 0.22 31.63
C ASP A 4 14.21 0.98 30.34
N GLU A 5 14.79 0.27 29.37
CA GLU A 5 14.89 0.74 27.99
C GLU A 5 13.49 0.60 27.38
N ASP A 6 12.67 1.64 27.55
CA ASP A 6 11.44 1.84 26.80
C ASP A 6 11.79 1.92 25.30
N ASP A 7 11.68 0.78 24.62
CA ASP A 7 11.70 0.67 23.16
C ASP A 7 10.38 1.24 22.63
N GLU A 8 10.26 2.57 22.67
CA GLU A 8 9.20 3.37 22.04
C GLU A 8 9.33 3.20 20.52
N ASN A 9 8.83 2.08 19.99
CA ASN A 9 8.56 1.92 18.57
C ASN A 9 7.29 2.71 18.20
N SER A 10 7.32 4.01 18.50
CA SER A 10 6.36 5.00 18.03
C SER A 10 6.67 5.25 16.57
N TYR A 11 6.11 4.44 15.68
CA TYR A 11 5.98 4.79 14.26
C TYR A 11 5.01 5.97 14.16
N GLY A 12 5.47 7.16 14.56
CA GLY A 12 4.72 8.40 14.39
C GLY A 12 4.45 8.57 12.91
N PHE A 13 3.18 8.68 12.54
CA PHE A 13 2.80 9.05 11.18
C PHE A 13 3.38 10.44 10.89
N ILE A 14 4.27 10.51 9.90
CA ILE A 14 4.87 11.78 9.46
C ILE A 14 4.10 12.26 8.25
N ASP A 15 3.60 13.49 8.32
CA ASP A 15 3.01 14.16 7.16
C ASP A 15 4.10 14.42 6.12
N LEU A 16 3.88 13.94 4.89
CA LEU A 16 4.79 14.18 3.78
C LEU A 16 4.65 15.61 3.26
N THR A 17 5.77 16.29 3.05
CA THR A 17 5.79 17.61 2.42
C THR A 17 5.54 17.49 0.91
N PRO A 18 5.19 18.59 0.21
CA PRO A 18 5.08 18.59 -1.25
C PRO A 18 6.36 18.13 -1.97
N ASP A 19 7.53 18.42 -1.40
CA ASP A 19 8.82 18.02 -1.96
C ASP A 19 9.07 16.52 -1.79
N ASP A 20 8.66 15.94 -0.66
CA ASP A 20 8.68 14.49 -0.44
C ASP A 20 7.76 13.79 -1.43
N LEU A 21 6.54 14.31 -1.59
CA LEU A 21 5.54 13.79 -2.52
C LEU A 21 6.02 13.82 -3.98
N ALA A 22 6.93 14.71 -4.34
CA ALA A 22 7.52 14.82 -5.66
C ALA A 22 8.71 13.86 -5.90
N GLN A 23 9.25 13.22 -4.85
CA GLN A 23 10.33 12.26 -5.00
C GLN A 23 9.86 10.99 -5.74
N PRO A 24 10.77 10.25 -6.41
CA PRO A 24 10.46 8.94 -6.95
C PRO A 24 10.01 7.98 -5.85
N GLY A 25 8.79 7.44 -5.97
CA GLY A 25 8.23 6.43 -5.07
C GLY A 25 8.28 5.01 -5.66
N PHE A 26 8.25 4.88 -6.99
CA PHE A 26 8.40 3.63 -7.71
C PHE A 26 9.25 3.86 -8.96
N ILE A 27 10.26 3.02 -9.19
CA ILE A 27 11.11 3.10 -10.38
C ILE A 27 10.61 2.09 -11.42
N GLY A 28 10.27 2.58 -12.60
CA GLY A 28 9.72 1.79 -13.69
C GLY A 28 8.72 2.61 -14.51
N ASP A 29 8.60 2.28 -15.79
CA ASP A 29 7.60 2.84 -16.69
C ASP A 29 6.20 2.26 -16.43
N THR A 30 6.14 1.14 -15.72
CA THR A 30 4.93 0.37 -15.47
C THR A 30 4.88 -0.06 -14.01
N MET A 31 3.77 0.23 -13.34
CA MET A 31 3.49 -0.18 -11.97
C MET A 31 2.17 -0.93 -11.93
N THR A 32 2.19 -2.15 -11.39
CA THR A 32 0.99 -2.97 -11.21
C THR A 32 0.65 -3.08 -9.73
N LEU A 33 -0.60 -2.78 -9.38
CA LEU A 33 -1.16 -3.03 -8.06
C LEU A 33 -2.03 -4.28 -8.10
N GLU A 34 -1.83 -5.15 -7.12
CA GLU A 34 -2.58 -6.40 -6.97
C GLU A 34 -3.17 -6.50 -5.56
N SER A 35 -4.42 -6.96 -5.51
CA SER A 35 -5.09 -7.35 -4.27
C SER A 35 -5.33 -8.86 -4.30
N SER A 36 -4.86 -9.55 -3.26
CA SER A 36 -5.09 -10.97 -3.04
C SER A 36 -5.83 -11.16 -1.71
N HIS A 37 -7.12 -11.48 -1.79
CA HIS A 37 -7.93 -11.77 -0.62
C HIS A 37 -7.81 -13.25 -0.26
N VAL A 38 -7.02 -13.59 0.76
CA VAL A 38 -6.79 -14.98 1.21
C VAL A 38 -8.09 -15.71 1.56
N LEU A 39 -9.10 -14.98 2.04
CA LEU A 39 -10.41 -15.51 2.44
C LEU A 39 -11.43 -15.60 1.29
N ALA A 40 -11.20 -14.90 0.19
CA ALA A 40 -12.03 -14.95 -1.00
C ALA A 40 -11.22 -15.56 -2.13
N SER A 41 -11.22 -16.90 -2.19
CA SER A 41 -10.56 -17.75 -3.20
C SER A 41 -10.95 -17.47 -4.68
N SER A 42 -11.60 -16.35 -4.97
CA SER A 42 -12.10 -15.95 -6.28
C SER A 42 -11.97 -14.45 -6.61
N HIS A 43 -11.51 -13.59 -5.69
CA HIS A 43 -11.35 -12.15 -5.97
C HIS A 43 -9.88 -11.73 -5.97
N ARG A 44 -9.28 -11.79 -7.16
CA ARG A 44 -8.01 -11.12 -7.48
C ARG A 44 -8.33 -9.88 -8.31
N SER A 45 -7.90 -8.72 -7.83
CA SER A 45 -7.97 -7.48 -8.61
C SER A 45 -6.55 -7.06 -8.97
N GLU A 46 -6.36 -6.68 -10.22
CA GLU A 46 -5.10 -6.19 -10.73
C GLU A 46 -5.35 -4.89 -11.49
N ARG A 47 -4.46 -3.91 -11.31
CA ARG A 47 -4.48 -2.67 -12.09
C ARG A 47 -3.08 -2.17 -12.39
N THR A 48 -2.83 -2.00 -13.68
CA THR A 48 -1.56 -1.48 -14.18
C THR A 48 -1.68 0.01 -14.52
N TYR A 49 -0.65 0.75 -14.14
CA TYR A 49 -0.43 2.15 -14.44
C TYR A 49 0.86 2.25 -15.24
N SER A 50 0.87 3.07 -16.30
CA SER A 50 2.06 3.28 -17.12
C SER A 50 2.35 4.76 -17.30
N ASN A 51 3.62 5.12 -17.40
CA ASN A 51 4.06 6.47 -17.73
C ASN A 51 5.39 6.46 -18.50
N ASP A 52 5.66 7.55 -19.22
CA ASP A 52 6.85 7.68 -20.08
C ASP A 52 8.08 8.25 -19.34
N LYS A 53 7.96 8.55 -18.04
CA LYS A 53 9.04 9.15 -17.21
C LYS A 53 10.03 8.12 -16.69
N GLY A 54 9.66 6.84 -16.69
CA GLY A 54 10.44 5.74 -16.12
C GLY A 54 10.40 5.66 -14.60
N TYR A 55 9.54 6.44 -13.94
CA TYR A 55 9.25 6.35 -12.51
C TYR A 55 7.89 6.98 -12.17
N PHE A 56 7.30 6.59 -11.05
CA PHE A 56 6.16 7.24 -10.43
C PHE A 56 6.63 7.97 -9.18
N THR A 57 6.16 9.20 -8.99
CA THR A 57 6.39 9.95 -7.74
C THR A 57 5.63 9.32 -6.57
N ILE A 58 6.03 9.61 -5.34
CA ILE A 58 5.30 9.17 -4.13
C ILE A 58 3.82 9.59 -4.22
N ALA A 59 3.54 10.82 -4.67
CA ALA A 59 2.18 11.29 -4.90
C ALA A 59 1.40 10.41 -5.89
N GLU A 60 2.03 10.02 -7.00
CA GLU A 60 1.40 9.18 -8.03
C GLU A 60 1.14 7.76 -7.53
N VAL A 61 2.08 7.19 -6.76
CA VAL A 61 1.92 5.88 -6.13
C VAL A 61 0.75 5.90 -5.14
N VAL A 62 0.71 6.88 -4.24
CA VAL A 62 -0.38 7.03 -3.26
C VAL A 62 -1.72 7.22 -3.96
N GLN A 63 -1.79 8.06 -5.00
CA GLN A 63 -3.01 8.24 -5.79
C GLN A 63 -3.45 6.96 -6.51
N ALA A 64 -2.51 6.16 -7.01
CA ALA A 64 -2.81 4.88 -7.63
C ALA A 64 -3.37 3.87 -6.63
N ILE A 65 -2.80 3.82 -5.42
CA ILE A 65 -3.29 2.98 -4.31
C ILE A 65 -4.70 3.40 -3.93
N ILE A 66 -4.95 4.69 -3.66
CA ILE A 66 -6.29 5.19 -3.30
C ILE A 66 -7.33 4.84 -4.37
N LYS A 67 -7.01 5.04 -5.65
CA LYS A 67 -7.92 4.71 -6.76
C LYS A 67 -8.17 3.21 -6.90
N PHE A 68 -7.18 2.39 -6.60
CA PHE A 68 -7.30 0.94 -6.62
C PHE A 68 -8.18 0.46 -5.46
N GLU A 69 -7.92 0.95 -4.25
CA GLU A 69 -8.69 0.67 -3.03
C GLU A 69 -10.16 1.05 -3.17
N LEU A 70 -10.49 2.23 -3.70
CA LEU A 70 -11.87 2.64 -3.93
C LEU A 70 -12.68 1.68 -4.83
N VAL A 71 -11.99 0.94 -5.70
CA VAL A 71 -12.62 -0.03 -6.61
C VAL A 71 -12.61 -1.44 -6.03
N ASP A 72 -11.55 -1.83 -5.32
CA ASP A 72 -11.41 -3.19 -4.80
C ASP A 72 -12.19 -3.38 -3.49
N ARG A 73 -12.16 -2.40 -2.59
CA ARG A 73 -12.76 -2.48 -1.25
C ARG A 73 -14.26 -2.83 -1.24
N PRO A 74 -15.12 -2.30 -2.14
CA PRO A 74 -16.54 -2.67 -2.17
C PRO A 74 -16.81 -4.14 -2.56
N LYS A 75 -15.80 -4.87 -3.04
CA LYS A 75 -15.92 -6.30 -3.39
C LYS A 75 -15.83 -7.22 -2.18
N CYS A 76 -15.39 -6.68 -1.03
CA CYS A 76 -15.43 -7.38 0.26
C CYS A 76 -16.88 -7.36 0.83
N SER A 77 -17.38 -8.51 1.26
CA SER A 77 -18.77 -8.78 1.69
C SER A 77 -19.25 -7.89 2.87
N PRO A 78 -20.57 -7.60 3.03
CA PRO A 78 -21.09 -6.63 4.01
C PRO A 78 -20.83 -6.91 5.51
N TYR A 79 -20.16 -8.00 5.89
CA TYR A 79 -19.81 -8.32 7.29
C TYR A 79 -18.39 -8.91 7.48
N GLY A 80 -17.47 -8.73 6.53
CA GLY A 80 -16.09 -9.17 6.68
C GLY A 80 -15.38 -9.12 5.33
N CYS A 81 -14.27 -8.44 5.15
CA CYS A 81 -13.23 -8.08 6.11
C CYS A 81 -12.77 -6.64 5.85
N ILE A 82 -12.48 -5.93 6.94
CA ILE A 82 -11.86 -4.61 7.05
C ILE A 82 -12.79 -3.40 6.87
N ASP A 83 -13.42 -2.99 7.97
CA ASP A 83 -14.06 -1.68 8.05
C ASP A 83 -13.03 -0.54 7.90
N GLU A 84 -13.51 0.66 7.60
CA GLU A 84 -12.69 1.87 7.40
C GLU A 84 -11.80 2.24 8.61
N SER A 85 -12.01 1.59 9.74
CA SER A 85 -11.28 1.77 11.00
C SER A 85 -10.23 0.68 11.31
N HIS A 86 -10.08 -0.37 10.51
CA HIS A 86 -9.16 -1.50 10.79
C HIS A 86 -8.12 -1.78 9.69
N ILE A 87 -7.87 -0.84 8.76
CA ILE A 87 -6.72 -0.92 7.84
C ILE A 87 -5.51 -0.26 8.50
N TYR A 88 -4.55 -1.07 8.95
CA TYR A 88 -3.17 -0.60 9.06
C TYR A 88 -2.50 -0.87 7.72
N PHE A 89 -2.06 0.21 7.04
CA PHE A 89 -1.11 0.07 5.95
C PHE A 89 0.21 -0.40 6.58
N GLU A 90 0.55 -1.67 6.38
CA GLU A 90 1.78 -2.25 6.96
C GLU A 90 3.00 -2.05 6.06
N GLY A 91 2.76 -1.73 4.78
CA GLY A 91 3.82 -1.35 3.86
C GLY A 91 3.58 -1.83 2.43
N LEU A 92 4.51 -1.44 1.58
CA LEU A 92 4.69 -2.02 0.25
C LEU A 92 5.84 -3.00 0.33
N GLU A 93 5.58 -4.26 -0.01
CA GLU A 93 6.60 -5.29 -0.10
C GLU A 93 6.91 -5.56 -1.57
N PRO A 94 8.15 -5.39 -2.03
CA PRO A 94 8.50 -5.76 -3.39
C PRO A 94 8.35 -7.28 -3.56
N ASN A 95 7.85 -7.71 -4.72
CA ASN A 95 7.81 -9.12 -5.06
C ASN A 95 9.23 -9.67 -5.32
N GLU A 96 9.36 -11.00 -5.46
CA GLU A 96 10.67 -11.65 -5.67
C GLU A 96 11.45 -11.12 -6.88
N MET A 97 10.75 -10.56 -7.87
CA MET A 97 11.36 -10.01 -9.08
C MET A 97 11.64 -8.50 -9.00
N ASN A 98 11.29 -7.83 -7.90
CA ASN A 98 11.34 -6.37 -7.72
C ASN A 98 10.65 -5.58 -8.85
N ASP A 99 9.68 -6.17 -9.54
CA ASP A 99 8.96 -5.55 -10.66
C ASP A 99 7.51 -5.20 -10.32
N ALA A 100 7.04 -5.62 -9.14
CA ALA A 100 5.77 -5.19 -8.56
C ALA A 100 5.89 -5.07 -7.04
N PHE A 101 4.99 -4.28 -6.44
CA PHE A 101 4.81 -4.22 -4.99
C PHE A 101 3.49 -4.86 -4.61
N THR A 102 3.56 -5.76 -3.64
CA THR A 102 2.40 -6.26 -2.92
C THR A 102 2.06 -5.23 -1.84
N ILE A 103 0.79 -4.84 -1.78
CA ILE A 103 0.30 -4.03 -0.66
C ILE A 103 -0.07 -4.99 0.47
N ALA A 104 0.65 -4.92 1.59
CA ALA A 104 0.36 -5.72 2.77
C ALA A 104 -0.71 -5.04 3.61
N TRP A 105 -1.79 -5.78 3.88
CA TRP A 105 -2.86 -5.38 4.78
C TRP A 105 -3.00 -6.42 5.89
N SER A 106 -2.97 -6.00 7.14
CA SER A 106 -3.27 -6.87 8.27
C SER A 106 -4.58 -6.46 8.90
N ALA A 107 -5.44 -7.46 9.13
CA ALA A 107 -6.59 -7.34 9.99
C ALA A 107 -6.16 -7.88 11.36
N MET A 108 -6.07 -7.02 12.37
CA MET A 108 -6.15 -7.52 13.75
C MET A 108 -7.52 -8.16 13.98
#